data_AF-A0A1K1W6I2-F1
#
_entry.id   AF-A0A1K1W6I2-F1
#
_cell.length_a   1.000
_cell.length_b   1.000
_cell.length_c   1.000
_cell.angle_alpha   90.00
_cell.angle_beta   90.00
_cell.angle_gamma   90.00
#
_symmetry.space_group_name_H-M   'P 1'
#
loop_
_entity.id
_entity.type
_entity.pdbx_description
1 polymer ?
#
loop_
_entity_poly.entity_id
_entity_poly.type
_entity_poly.pdbx_seq_one_letter_code
_entity_poly.pdbx_strand_id
1 'polypeptide(L)'
;MIWHGWPGTPKCRRCRWRGWWPPRGSWRGRAVEPLVREALARILPDDRLPAAPAVGGYWTRTNDIEIDIVGADRAPIAKELFFVGSIKWLEQSPFDRHDLAALHRHRAALTDEPVPVVAVSRSGVDCPGLDATYGPGDLLTAWPL
;
A
#
# COMPACT_ATOMS: atom_id res chain seq x y z
N MET A 1 -0.47 -8.32 -26.19
CA MET A 1 0.57 -7.54 -26.88
C MET A 1 1.70 -7.26 -25.90
N ILE A 2 2.81 -7.98 -26.07
CA ILE A 2 4.03 -7.97 -25.25
C ILE A 2 4.98 -6.95 -25.88
N TRP A 3 5.73 -6.18 -25.08
CA TRP A 3 6.94 -5.50 -25.56
C TRP A 3 8.05 -5.51 -24.50
N HIS A 4 9.26 -5.79 -25.00
CA HIS A 4 10.57 -5.84 -24.33
C HIS A 4 11.31 -4.50 -24.44
N GLY A 5 12.27 -4.22 -23.53
CA GLY A 5 13.49 -3.45 -23.86
C GLY A 5 14.02 -2.39 -22.86
N TRP A 6 15.13 -2.75 -22.20
CA TRP A 6 16.37 -1.96 -21.94
C TRP A 6 16.54 -0.98 -20.73
N PRO A 7 17.81 -0.82 -20.23
CA PRO A 7 18.15 -0.39 -18.87
C PRO A 7 18.51 1.10 -18.76
N GLY A 8 18.32 1.67 -17.57
CA GLY A 8 18.83 2.99 -17.20
C GLY A 8 17.88 4.16 -17.51
N THR A 9 16.74 4.22 -16.81
CA THR A 9 15.90 5.42 -16.67
C THR A 9 15.20 5.38 -15.29
N PRO A 10 14.71 6.51 -14.73
CA PRO A 10 14.20 6.57 -13.34
C PRO A 10 13.05 5.57 -13.12
N LYS A 11 13.04 4.89 -11.96
CA LYS A 11 12.53 3.51 -11.82
C LYS A 11 11.02 3.26 -12.05
N CYS A 12 10.10 4.21 -11.91
CA CYS A 12 8.70 3.98 -12.33
C CYS A 12 8.09 5.21 -13.01
N ARG A 13 8.08 5.23 -14.35
CA ARG A 13 7.25 6.17 -15.14
C ARG A 13 5.87 5.58 -15.51
N ARG A 14 5.63 4.28 -15.25
CA ARG A 14 4.37 3.58 -15.57
C ARG A 14 4.14 2.38 -14.64
N CYS A 15 3.35 2.57 -13.59
CA CYS A 15 2.99 1.49 -12.67
C CYS A 15 1.56 0.98 -13.04
N ARG A 16 1.36 -0.34 -13.28
CA ARG A 16 0.11 -0.94 -13.81
C ARG A 16 -0.51 -1.92 -12.81
N TRP A 17 -1.79 -1.74 -12.51
CA TRP A 17 -2.63 -2.56 -11.62
C TRP A 17 -3.08 -3.87 -12.29
N ARG A 18 -3.18 -4.98 -11.54
CA ARG A 18 -3.81 -6.24 -11.99
C ARG A 18 -4.66 -6.88 -10.86
N GLY A 19 -5.32 -8.01 -11.10
CA GLY A 19 -5.90 -8.85 -10.05
C GLY A 19 -5.48 -10.31 -10.30
N TRP A 20 -5.13 -11.07 -9.25
CA TRP A 20 -4.66 -12.46 -9.35
C TRP A 20 -4.99 -13.29 -8.09
N TRP A 21 -5.21 -14.61 -8.20
CA TRP A 21 -5.70 -15.52 -7.14
C TRP A 21 -4.99 -16.91 -7.10
N PRO A 22 -4.45 -17.40 -5.93
CA PRO A 22 -4.42 -18.85 -5.53
C PRO A 22 -4.43 -19.16 -3.98
N PRO A 23 -4.38 -20.45 -3.48
CA PRO A 23 -4.90 -20.93 -2.15
C PRO A 23 -3.84 -21.31 -1.07
N ARG A 24 -4.06 -21.62 0.22
CA ARG A 24 -5.15 -21.47 1.24
C ARG A 24 -4.48 -21.17 2.62
N GLY A 25 -4.96 -20.19 3.40
CA GLY A 25 -4.46 -19.83 4.75
C GLY A 25 -4.03 -18.36 4.90
N SER A 26 -3.50 -17.81 3.81
CA SER A 26 -3.17 -16.39 3.59
C SER A 26 -4.35 -15.51 3.15
N TRP A 27 -5.56 -16.08 2.99
CA TRP A 27 -6.68 -15.37 2.39
C TRP A 27 -7.16 -14.19 3.24
N ARG A 28 -7.01 -14.24 4.57
CA ARG A 28 -7.52 -13.15 5.42
C ARG A 28 -6.78 -11.84 5.15
N GLY A 29 -5.46 -11.90 4.95
CA GLY A 29 -4.67 -10.75 4.52
C GLY A 29 -5.17 -10.25 3.16
N ARG A 30 -5.12 -11.10 2.12
CA ARG A 30 -5.51 -10.73 0.76
C ARG A 30 -6.98 -10.30 0.59
N ALA A 31 -7.89 -10.87 1.37
CA ALA A 31 -9.32 -10.52 1.34
C ALA A 31 -9.59 -9.18 2.03
N VAL A 32 -8.78 -8.80 3.02
CA VAL A 32 -8.94 -7.50 3.67
C VAL A 32 -8.34 -6.38 2.84
N GLU A 33 -7.33 -6.65 2.00
CA GLU A 33 -6.66 -5.57 1.26
C GLU A 33 -7.60 -4.71 0.41
N PRO A 34 -8.54 -5.25 -0.41
CA PRO A 34 -9.49 -4.41 -1.14
C PRO A 34 -10.35 -3.55 -0.22
N LEU A 35 -10.78 -4.09 0.94
CA LEU A 35 -11.59 -3.35 1.91
C LEU A 35 -10.79 -2.25 2.59
N VAL A 36 -9.54 -2.50 2.94
CA VAL A 36 -8.63 -1.48 3.51
C VAL A 36 -8.43 -0.35 2.50
N ARG A 37 -8.16 -0.68 1.24
CA ARG A 37 -7.96 0.31 0.19
C ARG A 37 -9.21 1.13 -0.06
N GLU A 38 -10.38 0.50 -0.06
CA GLU A 38 -11.67 1.19 -0.17
C GLU A 38 -11.95 2.09 1.03
N ALA A 39 -11.69 1.61 2.26
CA ALA A 39 -11.85 2.40 3.46
C ALA A 39 -10.96 3.65 3.41
N LEU A 40 -9.68 3.50 3.07
CA LEU A 40 -8.77 4.63 2.88
C LEU A 40 -9.26 5.58 1.79
N ALA A 41 -9.74 5.07 0.66
CA ALA A 41 -10.29 5.92 -0.41
C ALA A 41 -11.53 6.73 0.02
N ARG A 42 -12.27 6.25 1.02
CA ARG A 42 -13.48 6.91 1.56
C ARG A 42 -13.16 7.91 2.67
N ILE A 43 -12.19 7.64 3.54
CA ILE A 43 -11.89 8.49 4.71
C ILE A 43 -10.90 9.60 4.39
N LEU A 44 -10.11 9.46 3.31
CA LEU A 44 -9.12 10.47 2.94
C LEU A 44 -9.77 11.64 2.17
N PRO A 45 -9.30 12.89 2.37
CA PRO A 45 -8.22 13.30 3.27
C PRO A 45 -8.61 13.24 4.75
N ASP A 46 -7.63 12.98 5.61
CA ASP A 46 -7.75 13.14 7.07
C ASP A 46 -6.63 14.07 7.61
N ASP A 47 -6.43 14.08 8.92
CA ASP A 47 -5.39 14.84 9.60
C ASP A 47 -3.96 14.31 9.37
N ARG A 48 -3.83 13.07 8.91
CA ARG A 48 -2.55 12.34 8.74
C ARG A 48 -2.09 12.30 7.29
N LEU A 49 -3.02 12.14 6.35
CA LEU A 49 -2.73 11.91 4.94
C LEU A 49 -3.55 12.81 4.00
N PRO A 50 -2.96 13.23 2.87
CA PRO A 50 -3.64 14.04 1.88
C PRO A 50 -4.72 13.24 1.13
N ALA A 51 -5.56 13.96 0.39
CA ALA A 51 -6.52 13.34 -0.51
C ALA A 51 -5.78 12.54 -1.59
N ALA A 52 -6.25 11.33 -1.86
CA ALA A 52 -5.74 10.49 -2.95
C ALA A 52 -6.89 10.09 -3.88
N PRO A 53 -7.00 10.67 -5.09
CA PRO A 53 -8.05 10.32 -6.04
C PRO A 53 -8.04 8.84 -6.46
N ALA A 54 -6.92 8.15 -6.30
CA ALA A 54 -6.82 6.70 -6.47
C ALA A 54 -6.04 6.05 -5.31
N VAL A 55 -6.57 4.94 -4.78
CA VAL A 55 -5.92 4.12 -3.76
C VAL A 55 -5.89 2.65 -4.16
N GLY A 56 -4.75 1.98 -3.95
CA GLY A 56 -4.68 0.52 -3.87
C GLY A 56 -3.26 -0.09 -3.98
N GLY A 57 -3.06 -1.35 -4.41
CA GLY A 57 -1.73 -2.00 -4.40
C GLY A 57 -0.87 -1.91 -5.67
N TYR A 58 0.44 -2.10 -5.50
CA TYR A 58 1.44 -2.24 -6.56
C TYR A 58 2.29 -3.51 -6.37
N TRP A 59 2.55 -4.22 -7.47
CA TRP A 59 3.46 -5.36 -7.48
C TRP A 59 4.16 -5.51 -8.82
N THR A 60 5.35 -6.11 -8.80
CA THR A 60 6.06 -6.48 -10.02
C THR A 60 5.65 -7.87 -10.51
N ARG A 61 5.91 -8.15 -11.79
CA ARG A 61 5.66 -9.47 -12.40
C ARG A 61 6.46 -10.59 -11.74
N THR A 62 7.65 -10.28 -11.23
CA THR A 62 8.52 -11.22 -10.52
C THR A 62 8.13 -11.37 -9.05
N ASN A 63 7.19 -10.55 -8.56
CA ASN A 63 6.72 -10.51 -7.18
C ASN A 63 7.81 -10.15 -6.15
N ASP A 64 8.94 -9.60 -6.60
CA ASP A 64 10.03 -9.14 -5.72
C ASP A 64 9.70 -7.83 -5.00
N ILE A 65 8.68 -7.11 -5.46
CA ILE A 65 8.16 -5.89 -4.83
C ILE A 65 6.66 -6.08 -4.65
N GLU A 66 6.21 -5.97 -3.40
CA GLU A 66 4.79 -5.94 -3.01
C GLU A 66 4.56 -4.73 -2.10
N ILE A 67 3.75 -3.79 -2.59
CA ILE A 67 3.28 -2.63 -1.83
C ILE A 67 1.76 -2.73 -1.79
N ASP A 68 1.22 -2.95 -0.59
CA ASP A 68 -0.20 -3.21 -0.43
C ASP A 68 -1.05 -1.97 -0.68
N ILE A 69 -0.53 -0.78 -0.38
CA ILE A 69 -1.25 0.49 -0.47
C ILE A 69 -0.39 1.54 -1.19
N VAL A 70 -1.01 2.26 -2.11
CA VAL A 70 -0.46 3.33 -2.92
C VAL A 70 -1.59 4.34 -3.08
N GLY A 71 -1.40 5.53 -2.51
CA GLY A 71 -2.21 6.71 -2.81
C GLY A 71 -1.60 7.47 -3.98
N ALA A 72 -2.38 7.77 -5.00
CA ALA A 72 -1.89 8.39 -6.23
C ALA A 72 -2.90 9.36 -6.84
N ASP A 73 -2.41 10.19 -7.77
CA ASP A 73 -3.21 11.13 -8.54
C ASP A 73 -4.28 10.44 -9.41
N ARG A 74 -3.98 9.23 -9.92
CA ARG A 74 -4.88 8.49 -10.80
C ARG A 74 -4.54 7.00 -10.94
N ALA A 75 -5.52 6.24 -11.42
CA ALA A 75 -5.38 4.86 -11.85
C ALA A 75 -5.77 4.70 -13.34
N PRO A 76 -5.27 3.68 -14.08
CA PRO A 76 -4.37 2.62 -13.65
C PRO A 76 -2.89 2.94 -13.89
N ILE A 77 -2.52 4.19 -14.15
CA ILE A 77 -1.11 4.59 -14.27
C ILE A 77 -0.93 5.92 -13.54
N ALA A 78 -0.37 5.86 -12.34
CA ALA A 78 -0.03 7.04 -11.54
C ALA A 78 1.00 7.92 -12.27
N LYS A 79 0.87 9.24 -12.14
CA LYS A 79 1.94 10.20 -12.43
C LYS A 79 2.64 10.65 -11.15
N GLU A 80 1.89 10.71 -10.05
CA GLU A 80 2.39 11.18 -8.76
C GLU A 80 1.90 10.25 -7.65
N LEU A 81 2.77 10.00 -6.68
CA LEU A 81 2.50 9.18 -5.50
C LEU A 81 2.41 10.08 -4.28
N PHE A 82 1.33 9.94 -3.52
CA PHE A 82 1.10 10.72 -2.31
C PHE A 82 1.50 9.97 -1.04
N PHE A 83 1.36 8.64 -1.04
CA PHE A 83 1.82 7.77 0.04
C PHE A 83 1.94 6.34 -0.46
N VAL A 84 2.73 5.53 0.26
CA VAL A 84 2.75 4.07 0.11
C VAL A 84 2.55 3.41 1.46
N GLY A 85 2.10 2.16 1.47
CA GLY A 85 1.88 1.46 2.73
C GLY A 85 1.81 -0.03 2.62
N SER A 86 1.77 -0.66 3.78
CA SER A 86 1.64 -2.11 3.93
C SER A 86 0.53 -2.46 4.93
N ILE A 87 -0.07 -3.64 4.73
CA ILE A 87 -1.19 -4.16 5.50
C ILE A 87 -0.72 -5.36 6.33
N LYS A 88 -0.75 -5.23 7.66
CA LYS A 88 -0.49 -6.32 8.61
C LYS A 88 -1.80 -6.77 9.25
N TRP A 89 -2.37 -7.87 8.75
CA TRP A 89 -3.66 -8.38 9.22
C TRP A 89 -3.58 -9.64 10.08
N LEU A 90 -2.62 -9.68 11.00
CA LEU A 90 -2.46 -10.75 11.98
C LEU A 90 -2.98 -10.32 13.35
N GLU A 91 -3.65 -11.23 14.06
CA GLU A 91 -4.33 -10.93 15.33
C GLU A 91 -3.36 -10.78 16.51
N GLN A 92 -2.24 -11.48 16.49
CA GLN A 92 -1.27 -11.52 17.59
C GLN A 92 0.13 -11.01 17.19
N SER A 93 0.23 -10.34 16.04
CA SER A 93 1.50 -9.85 15.52
C SER A 93 1.31 -8.43 14.98
N PRO A 94 1.72 -7.40 15.76
CA PRO A 94 1.66 -6.02 15.32
C PRO A 94 2.61 -5.79 14.13
N PHE A 95 2.44 -4.65 13.46
CA PHE A 95 3.39 -4.17 12.47
C PHE A 95 4.66 -3.72 13.19
N ASP A 96 5.81 -4.27 12.81
CA ASP A 96 7.07 -4.06 13.52
C ASP A 96 8.16 -3.39 12.66
N ARG A 97 9.36 -3.22 13.23
CA ARG A 97 10.51 -2.64 12.54
C ARG A 97 10.96 -3.42 11.29
N HIS A 98 10.72 -4.73 11.24
CA HIS A 98 11.08 -5.55 10.08
C HIS A 98 10.11 -5.31 8.93
N ASP A 99 8.81 -5.20 9.26
CA ASP A 99 7.78 -4.81 8.31
C ASP A 99 8.07 -3.39 7.76
N LEU A 100 8.45 -2.44 8.63
CA LEU A 100 8.83 -1.08 8.22
C LEU A 100 10.06 -1.06 7.29
N ALA A 101 11.10 -1.83 7.63
CA ALA A 101 12.31 -1.93 6.82
C ALA A 101 12.02 -2.54 5.42
N ALA A 102 11.12 -3.53 5.36
CA ALA A 102 10.66 -4.10 4.09
C ALA A 102 9.90 -3.07 3.27
N LEU A 103 8.98 -2.31 3.88
CA LEU A 103 8.22 -1.25 3.21
C LEU A 103 9.15 -0.16 2.63
N HIS A 104 10.15 0.29 3.39
CA HIS A 104 11.12 1.27 2.88
C HIS A 104 11.92 0.73 1.69
N ARG A 105 12.33 -0.55 1.74
CA ARG A 105 13.02 -1.19 0.63
C ARG A 105 12.15 -1.24 -0.62
N HIS A 106 10.87 -1.61 -0.48
CA HIS A 106 9.93 -1.65 -1.60
C HIS A 106 9.63 -0.25 -2.14
N ARG A 107 9.44 0.75 -1.28
CA ARG A 107 9.27 2.16 -1.68
C ARG A 107 10.46 2.64 -2.52
N ALA A 108 11.68 2.42 -2.05
CA ALA A 108 12.91 2.82 -2.75
C ALA A 108 13.10 2.11 -4.10
N ALA A 109 12.46 0.96 -4.30
CA ALA A 109 12.45 0.27 -5.58
C ALA A 109 11.36 0.82 -6.52
N LEU A 110 10.28 1.41 -5.98
CA LEU A 110 9.20 2.04 -6.73
C LEU A 110 9.53 3.48 -7.16
N THR A 111 10.09 4.28 -6.25
CA THR A 111 10.40 5.70 -6.46
C THR A 111 11.61 6.15 -5.64
N ASP A 112 12.35 7.11 -6.18
CA ASP A 112 13.46 7.76 -5.48
C ASP A 112 13.00 9.00 -4.67
N GLU A 113 11.76 9.44 -4.87
CA GLU A 113 11.16 10.58 -4.15
C GLU A 113 10.76 10.18 -2.71
N PRO A 114 10.91 11.10 -1.74
CA PRO A 114 10.43 10.88 -0.38
C PRO A 114 8.90 10.87 -0.36
N VAL A 115 8.31 9.68 -0.35
CA VAL A 115 6.87 9.48 -0.25
C VAL A 115 6.53 8.97 1.16
N PRO A 116 5.53 9.54 1.86
CA PRO A 116 5.05 9.08 3.16
C PRO A 116 4.80 7.56 3.19
N VAL A 117 5.16 6.93 4.31
CA VAL A 117 4.97 5.50 4.58
C VAL A 117 3.89 5.27 5.62
N VAL A 118 2.97 4.36 5.30
CA VAL A 118 1.73 4.13 6.06
C VAL A 118 1.61 2.67 6.44
N ALA A 119 1.18 2.39 7.67
CA ALA A 119 0.82 1.04 8.07
C ALA A 119 -0.66 0.94 8.39
N VAL A 120 -1.29 -0.12 7.90
CA VAL A 120 -2.61 -0.54 8.36
C VAL A 120 -2.44 -1.85 9.11
N SER A 121 -2.78 -1.86 10.40
CA SER A 121 -2.56 -3.04 11.24
C SER A 121 -3.77 -3.40 12.06
N ARG A 122 -4.13 -4.70 12.07
CA ARG A 122 -5.19 -5.21 12.93
C ARG A 122 -4.82 -5.18 14.40
N SER A 123 -3.57 -5.47 14.74
CA SER A 123 -3.08 -5.66 16.11
C SER A 123 -2.15 -4.54 16.58
N GLY A 124 -2.19 -3.40 15.89
CA GLY A 124 -1.40 -2.21 16.23
C GLY A 124 0.01 -2.20 15.63
N VAL A 125 0.79 -1.22 16.05
CA VAL A 125 2.13 -0.93 15.53
C VAL A 125 3.10 -0.88 16.71
N ASP A 126 4.22 -1.59 16.61
CA ASP A 126 5.27 -1.68 17.64
C ASP A 126 6.62 -1.13 17.13
N CYS A 127 6.56 -0.07 16.34
CA CYS A 127 7.74 0.66 15.89
C CYS A 127 7.44 2.12 15.57
N PRO A 128 8.37 3.05 15.85
CA PRO A 128 8.29 4.41 15.34
C PRO A 128 8.72 4.49 13.86
N GLY A 129 8.49 5.64 13.22
CA GLY A 129 9.00 5.93 11.87
C GLY A 129 7.99 5.79 10.73
N LEU A 130 6.71 5.61 11.06
CA LEU A 130 5.60 5.71 10.11
C LEU A 130 5.04 7.13 10.10
N ASP A 131 4.64 7.62 8.93
CA ASP A 131 4.00 8.93 8.77
C ASP A 131 2.52 8.88 9.17
N ALA A 132 1.87 7.73 8.96
CA ALA A 132 0.49 7.49 9.39
C ALA A 132 0.25 6.01 9.73
N THR A 133 -0.67 5.79 10.67
CA THR A 133 -1.11 4.45 11.08
C THR A 133 -2.62 4.38 11.17
N TYR A 134 -3.20 3.29 10.68
CA TYR A 134 -4.63 3.04 10.76
C TYR A 134 -4.91 1.67 11.39
N GLY A 135 -5.83 1.65 12.36
CA GLY A 135 -6.37 0.43 12.95
C GLY A 135 -7.78 0.12 12.44
N PRO A 136 -8.38 -1.01 12.87
CA PRO A 136 -9.74 -1.38 12.49
C PRO A 136 -10.79 -0.30 12.81
N GLY A 137 -10.62 0.40 13.93
CA GLY A 137 -11.52 1.49 14.33
C GLY A 137 -11.52 2.64 13.34
N ASP A 138 -10.36 3.07 12.85
CA ASP A 138 -10.25 4.10 11.81
C ASP A 138 -10.96 3.65 10.52
N LEU A 139 -10.71 2.41 10.07
CA LEU A 139 -11.27 1.91 8.81
C LEU A 139 -12.80 1.81 8.84
N LEU A 140 -13.40 1.51 10.00
CA LEU A 140 -14.85 1.43 10.14
C LEU A 140 -15.55 2.79 9.96
N THR A 141 -14.85 3.91 10.17
CA THR A 141 -15.41 5.25 9.94
C THR A 141 -15.77 5.51 8.47
N ALA A 142 -15.26 4.71 7.54
CA ALA A 142 -15.60 4.77 6.11
C ALA A 142 -17.07 4.42 5.79
N TRP A 143 -17.79 3.78 6.72
CA TRP A 143 -19.20 3.40 6.58
C TRP A 143 -19.99 3.79 7.85
N PRO A 144 -20.34 5.08 8.01
CA PRO A 144 -21.19 5.51 9.12
C PRO A 144 -22.58 4.86 9.00
N LEU A 145 -23.12 4.42 10.14
CA LEU A 145 -24.45 3.83 10.27
C LEU A 145 -25.57 4.87 10.20
#